data_AF-A0A973J9C9-F1
#
_entry.id   AF-A0A973J9C9-F1
#
_cell.length_a   1.000
_cell.length_b   1.000
_cell.length_c   1.000
_cell.angle_alpha   90.00
_cell.angle_beta   90.00
_cell.angle_gamma   90.00
#
_symmetry.space_group_name_H-M   'P 1'
#
loop_
_entity.id
_entity.type
_entity.pdbx_description
1 polymer ?
#
loop_
_entity_poly.entity_id
_entity_poly.type
_entity_poly.pdbx_seq_one_letter_code
_entity_poly.pdbx_strand_id
1 'polypeptide(L)'
;GWLRGQEAVPTLTSLREYAESLRSSELDRALRRLSSLSPEQRTVVEALSRSIVNKLLHSPTRRLRDAAAQGDGQRYAAMLSDLFNLEHAVGDRG
;
A
#
# COMPACT_ATOMS: atom_id res chain seq x y z
N GLY A 1 -12.88 15.43 -14.24
CA GLY A 1 -12.55 16.79 -13.76
C GLY A 1 -11.67 16.70 -12.52
N TRP A 2 -10.79 17.67 -12.30
CA TRP A 2 -9.78 17.67 -11.22
C TRP A 2 -10.36 17.37 -9.82
N LEU A 3 -11.61 17.80 -9.57
CA LEU A 3 -12.38 17.49 -8.35
C LEU A 3 -12.65 15.98 -8.15
N ARG A 4 -12.96 15.22 -9.22
CA ARG A 4 -13.25 13.77 -9.11
C ARG A 4 -12.00 12.94 -8.80
N GLY A 5 -10.82 13.42 -9.19
CA GLY A 5 -9.55 12.75 -8.89
C GLY A 5 -9.15 12.84 -7.41
N GLN A 6 -9.67 13.82 -6.66
CA GLN A 6 -9.36 13.99 -5.24
C GLN A 6 -10.03 12.93 -4.36
N GLU A 7 -11.19 12.42 -4.76
CA GLU A 7 -11.95 11.39 -4.01
C GLU A 7 -11.15 10.09 -3.83
N ALA A 8 -10.27 9.77 -4.77
CA ALA A 8 -9.42 8.58 -4.72
C ALA A 8 -8.20 8.74 -3.78
N VAL A 9 -7.78 9.97 -3.49
CA VAL A 9 -6.50 10.24 -2.80
C VAL A 9 -6.47 9.65 -1.39
N PRO A 10 -7.49 9.82 -0.52
CA PRO A 10 -7.45 9.29 0.84
C PRO A 10 -7.30 7.76 0.86
N THR A 11 -8.12 7.03 0.10
CA THR A 11 -8.05 5.57 0.05
C THR A 11 -6.70 5.07 -0.50
N LEU A 12 -6.13 5.75 -1.50
CA LEU A 12 -4.79 5.41 -2.01
C LEU A 12 -3.70 5.61 -0.97
N THR A 13 -3.81 6.66 -0.14
CA THR A 13 -2.88 6.90 0.97
C THR A 13 -3.00 5.78 1.99
N SER A 14 -4.21 5.49 2.49
CA SER A 14 -4.42 4.42 3.47
C SER A 14 -3.98 3.05 2.96
N LEU A 15 -4.22 2.73 1.67
CA LEU A 15 -3.76 1.48 1.07
C LEU A 15 -2.22 1.37 1.05
N ARG A 16 -1.52 2.48 0.78
CA ARG A 16 -0.05 2.51 0.78
C ARG A 16 0.50 2.38 2.19
N GLU A 17 -0.10 3.05 3.16
CA GLU A 17 0.29 2.97 4.57
C GLU A 17 0.09 1.54 5.11
N TYR A 18 -1.07 0.93 4.82
CA TYR A 18 -1.34 -0.47 5.15
C TYR A 18 -0.27 -1.41 4.56
N ALA A 19 0.00 -1.28 3.26
CA ALA A 19 0.96 -2.14 2.58
C ALA A 19 2.40 -1.95 3.10
N GLU A 20 2.80 -0.72 3.43
CA GLU A 20 4.12 -0.43 3.98
C GLU A 20 4.27 -0.95 5.41
N SER A 21 3.24 -0.81 6.24
CA SER A 21 3.20 -1.39 7.59
C SER A 21 3.37 -2.91 7.55
N LEU A 22 2.58 -3.59 6.69
CA LEU A 22 2.70 -5.02 6.48
C LEU A 22 4.09 -5.42 5.98
N ARG A 23 4.63 -4.69 4.98
CA ARG A 23 5.96 -4.93 4.43
C ARG A 23 7.04 -4.81 5.51
N SER A 24 7.01 -3.75 6.31
CA SER A 24 8.01 -3.51 7.34
C SER A 24 7.97 -4.59 8.42
N SER A 25 6.78 -4.97 8.89
CA SER A 25 6.64 -5.99 9.94
C SER A 25 7.18 -7.36 9.51
N GLU A 26 6.91 -7.78 8.27
CA GLU A 26 7.42 -9.04 7.72
C GLU A 26 8.91 -8.97 7.36
N LEU A 27 9.38 -7.83 6.83
CA LEU A 27 10.80 -7.60 6.58
C LEU A 27 11.60 -7.70 7.88
N ASP A 28 11.15 -7.03 8.95
CA ASP A 28 11.83 -7.07 10.24
C ASP A 28 11.87 -8.49 10.81
N ARG A 29 10.77 -9.24 10.68
CA ARG A 29 10.73 -10.66 11.07
C ARG A 29 11.73 -11.50 10.26
N ALA A 30 11.83 -11.27 8.96
CA ALA A 30 12.79 -11.97 8.10
C ALA A 30 14.24 -11.61 8.48
N LEU A 31 14.55 -10.32 8.65
CA LEU A 31 15.90 -9.84 8.99
C LEU A 31 16.36 -10.34 10.36
N ARG A 32 15.46 -10.47 11.34
CA ARG A 32 15.80 -11.11 12.64
C ARG A 32 16.23 -12.57 12.48
N ARG A 33 15.64 -13.32 11.54
CA ARG A 33 16.01 -14.72 11.25
C ARG A 33 17.24 -14.83 10.36
N LEU A 34 17.51 -13.79 9.57
CA LEU A 34 18.65 -13.67 8.66
C LEU A 34 19.70 -12.73 9.24
N SER A 35 20.02 -12.88 10.53
CA SER A 35 20.90 -11.96 11.26
C SER A 35 22.34 -11.92 10.76
N SER A 36 22.75 -12.88 9.94
CA SER A 36 24.10 -13.00 9.38
C SER A 36 24.26 -12.38 7.98
N LEU A 37 23.24 -11.68 7.44
CA LEU A 37 23.37 -11.02 6.14
C LEU A 37 24.37 -9.86 6.18
N SER A 38 25.15 -9.72 5.12
CA SER A 38 25.96 -8.52 4.90
C SER A 38 25.06 -7.28 4.67
N PRO A 39 25.59 -6.06 4.84
CA PRO A 39 24.84 -4.82 4.52
C PRO A 39 24.30 -4.79 3.08
N GLU A 40 25.06 -5.30 2.12
CA GLU A 40 24.67 -5.38 0.71
C GLU A 40 23.52 -6.36 0.52
N GLN A 41 23.61 -7.56 1.13
CA GLN A 41 22.56 -8.56 1.06
C GLN A 41 21.27 -8.07 1.71
N ARG A 42 21.37 -7.38 2.86
CA ARG A 42 20.22 -6.73 3.50
C ARG A 42 19.56 -5.74 2.55
N THR A 43 20.34 -4.89 1.89
CA THR A 43 19.83 -3.90 0.92
C THR A 43 19.07 -4.57 -0.22
N VAL A 44 19.57 -5.71 -0.74
CA VAL A 44 18.88 -6.49 -1.78
C VAL A 44 17.54 -7.02 -1.30
N VAL A 45 17.46 -7.57 -0.08
CA VAL A 45 16.21 -8.07 0.52
C VAL A 45 15.21 -6.93 0.73
N GLU A 46 15.67 -5.77 1.23
CA GLU A 46 14.82 -4.60 1.38
C GLU A 46 14.28 -4.12 0.03
N ALA A 47 15.14 -4.01 -0.99
CA ALA A 47 14.75 -3.61 -2.34
C ALA A 47 13.75 -4.60 -2.97
N LEU A 48 13.95 -5.90 -2.78
CA LEU A 48 13.03 -6.94 -3.22
C LEU A 48 11.65 -6.75 -2.58
N SER A 49 11.59 -6.58 -1.25
CA SER A 49 10.33 -6.39 -0.53
C SER A 49 9.55 -5.15 -1.04
N ARG A 50 10.25 -4.04 -1.26
CA ARG A 50 9.67 -2.80 -1.82
C ARG A 50 9.18 -3.02 -3.25
N SER A 51 9.95 -3.75 -4.08
CA SER A 51 9.57 -4.05 -5.47
C SER A 51 8.28 -4.86 -5.55
N ILE A 52 8.12 -5.86 -4.69
CA ILE A 52 6.90 -6.69 -4.63
C ILE A 52 5.69 -5.81 -4.29
N VAL A 53 5.78 -5.02 -3.21
CA VAL A 53 4.68 -4.12 -2.79
C VAL A 53 4.34 -3.12 -3.88
N ASN A 54 5.33 -2.47 -4.47
CA ASN A 54 5.11 -1.50 -5.55
C ASN A 54 4.39 -2.12 -6.75
N LYS A 55 4.78 -3.35 -7.15
CA LYS A 55 4.13 -4.08 -8.25
C LYS A 55 2.69 -4.46 -7.91
N LEU A 56 2.44 -4.93 -6.68
CA LEU A 56 1.09 -5.26 -6.22
C LEU A 56 0.18 -4.02 -6.18
N LEU A 57 0.68 -2.88 -5.70
CA LEU A 57 -0.09 -1.64 -5.57
C LEU A 57 -0.30 -0.91 -6.90
N HIS A 58 0.48 -1.21 -7.95
CA HIS A 58 0.36 -0.54 -9.23
C HIS A 58 -1.04 -0.69 -9.85
N SER A 59 -1.55 -1.93 -9.92
CA SER A 59 -2.86 -2.23 -10.50
C SER A 59 -4.04 -1.58 -9.75
N PRO A 60 -4.22 -1.76 -8.42
CA PRO A 60 -5.32 -1.12 -7.69
C PRO A 60 -5.22 0.41 -7.71
N THR A 61 -4.00 0.97 -7.67
CA THR A 61 -3.81 2.43 -7.80
C THR A 61 -4.32 2.95 -9.14
N ARG A 62 -3.97 2.28 -10.24
CA ARG A 62 -4.43 2.66 -11.58
C ARG A 62 -5.94 2.51 -11.72
N ARG A 63 -6.50 1.37 -11.31
CA ARG A 63 -7.94 1.12 -11.40
C ARG A 63 -8.76 2.16 -10.63
N LEU A 64 -8.36 2.53 -9.42
CA LEU A 64 -9.07 3.55 -8.65
C LEU A 64 -8.98 4.94 -9.32
N ARG A 65 -7.82 5.30 -9.90
CA ARG A 65 -7.68 6.56 -10.67
C ARG A 65 -8.56 6.57 -11.92
N ASP A 66 -8.61 5.47 -12.65
CA ASP A 66 -9.44 5.34 -13.85
C ASP A 66 -10.93 5.39 -13.50
N ALA A 67 -11.35 4.71 -12.43
CA ALA A 67 -12.72 4.78 -11.91
C ALA A 67 -13.10 6.19 -11.47
N ALA A 68 -12.22 6.90 -10.75
CA ALA A 68 -12.42 8.28 -10.35
C ALA A 68 -12.57 9.22 -11.56
N ALA A 69 -11.78 9.02 -12.63
CA ALA A 69 -11.93 9.77 -13.87
C ALA A 69 -13.30 9.57 -14.53
N GLN A 70 -13.85 8.35 -14.43
CA GLN A 70 -15.16 7.96 -14.98
C GLN A 70 -16.34 8.32 -14.07
N GLY A 71 -16.08 8.76 -12.82
CA GLY A 71 -17.13 9.09 -11.84
C GLY A 71 -17.58 7.92 -10.95
N ASP A 72 -16.87 6.78 -10.97
CA ASP A 72 -17.12 5.61 -10.10
C ASP A 72 -16.08 5.50 -8.97
N GLY A 73 -15.37 6.60 -8.67
CA GLY A 73 -14.27 6.65 -7.71
C GLY A 73 -14.67 6.24 -6.30
N GLN A 74 -15.79 6.77 -5.81
CA GLN A 74 -16.30 6.50 -4.46
C GLN A 74 -16.63 5.00 -4.25
N ARG A 75 -17.22 4.34 -5.26
CA ARG A 75 -17.57 2.91 -5.16
C ARG A 75 -16.31 2.04 -5.11
N TYR A 76 -15.34 2.30 -5.97
CA TYR A 76 -14.05 1.60 -5.95
C TYR A 76 -13.27 1.88 -4.67
N ALA A 77 -13.31 3.12 -4.17
CA ALA A 77 -12.69 3.50 -2.91
C ALA A 77 -13.31 2.71 -1.74
N ALA A 78 -14.64 2.63 -1.65
CA ALA A 78 -15.33 1.85 -0.62
C ALA A 78 -14.98 0.35 -0.70
N MET A 79 -14.95 -0.23 -1.90
CA MET A 79 -14.55 -1.64 -2.08
C MET A 79 -13.10 -1.90 -1.63
N LEU A 80 -12.16 -0.99 -1.95
CA LEU A 80 -10.78 -1.13 -1.49
C LEU A 80 -10.67 -0.94 0.03
N SER A 81 -11.44 -0.02 0.61
CA SER A 81 -11.49 0.18 2.05
C SER A 81 -11.99 -1.07 2.78
N ASP A 82 -13.02 -1.73 2.26
CA ASP A 82 -13.57 -2.98 2.81
C ASP A 82 -12.57 -4.16 2.66
N LEU A 83 -12.10 -4.41 1.44
CA LEU A 83 -11.20 -5.53 1.13
C LEU A 83 -9.88 -5.49 1.91
N PHE A 84 -9.37 -4.30 2.22
CA PHE A 84 -8.10 -4.10 2.92
C PHE A 84 -8.26 -3.51 4.32
N ASN A 85 -9.50 -3.38 4.81
CA ASN A 85 -9.82 -2.79 6.10
C ASN A 85 -9.12 -1.43 6.37
N LEU A 86 -9.15 -0.53 5.39
CA LEU A 86 -8.35 0.70 5.39
C LEU A 86 -8.85 1.76 6.39
N GLU A 87 -10.08 1.63 6.90
CA GLU A 87 -10.69 2.56 7.86
C GLU A 87 -10.00 2.51 9.24
N HIS A 88 -9.37 1.38 9.57
CA HIS A 88 -8.63 1.21 10.83
C HIS A 88 -7.16 1.67 10.72
N ALA A 89 -6.61 1.81 9.51
CA ALA A 89 -5.21 2.18 9.31
C ALA A 89 -4.88 3.62 9.73
N VAL A 90 -5.90 4.49 9.81
CA VAL A 90 -5.76 5.88 10.29
C VAL A 90 -5.94 5.99 11.82
N GLY A 91 -6.57 4.97 12.44
CA GLY A 91 -6.98 4.98 13.85
C GLY A 91 -6.01 4.31 14.83
N ASP A 92 -5.08 3.48 14.36
CA ASP A 92 -4.16 2.73 15.24
C ASP A 92 -2.79 3.44 15.37
N ARG A 93 -2.83 4.67 15.88
CA ARG A 93 -1.65 5.40 16.40
C ARG A 93 -1.80 5.66 17.90
N GLY A 94 -2.13 4.60 18.63
CA GLY A 94 -2.02 4.52 20.09
C GLY A 94 -0.63 4.08 20.52
#